data_AF-A0A9W9HFK6-F1
#
_entry.id   AF-A0A9W9HFK6-F1
#
_cell.length_a   1.000
_cell.length_b   1.000
_cell.length_c   1.000
_cell.angle_alpha   90.00
_cell.angle_beta   90.00
_cell.angle_gamma   90.00
#
_symmetry.space_group_name_H-M   'P 1'
#
loop_
_entity.id
_entity.type
_entity.pdbx_description
1 polymer ?
#
loop_
_entity_poly.entity_id
_entity_poly.type
_entity_poly.pdbx_seq_one_letter_code
_entity_poly.pdbx_strand_id
1 'polypeptide(L)'
;MSFVDAIGVISGLLTIVSFGMDNFGSDETSGSTIKVAVALDGPNGPTNAGGDIPDVRVWNDVGDFVGMTADPGSVGNGNLGEVKVEHENQGVYSLFSANDDAICVAWVTTTWSDDRGGNKYAVSGDYGEACGGSWYDSHMYPNADEDYQPKCFWIDKNGDQPKTGFQVRWPAFSKDQQDDNNRDPQRMCNDIDFGLREEEDPNTINYYVKRKRSKPLRARQSMARPTWAESELVVSDSKHHSAKRLCESDTSMGPDFAHVGEALFCDMGAKVLYAFCTEDGGTDCFDFDTQTVSSGKEEKLPVGTARVAATSKKPGKYSSVRDWRSNGTKAEA
;
A
#
# COMPACT_ATOMS: atom_id res chain seq x y z
N MET A 1 24.84 -19.14 -12.24
CA MET A 1 25.08 -18.08 -11.24
C MET A 1 23.89 -18.05 -10.28
N SER A 2 24.07 -17.55 -9.07
CA SER A 2 22.98 -17.46 -8.05
C SER A 2 22.43 -16.04 -8.05
N PHE A 3 21.10 -15.91 -7.96
CA PHE A 3 20.37 -14.65 -8.11
C PHE A 3 19.25 -14.52 -7.07
N VAL A 4 18.87 -13.28 -6.79
CA VAL A 4 17.66 -12.91 -6.04
C VAL A 4 16.72 -12.16 -6.97
N ASP A 5 15.49 -12.65 -7.10
CA ASP A 5 14.45 -12.04 -7.92
C ASP A 5 13.66 -11.00 -7.10
N ALA A 6 13.51 -9.80 -7.63
CA ALA A 6 12.70 -8.74 -7.03
C ALA A 6 11.73 -8.14 -8.06
N ILE A 7 10.67 -7.48 -7.59
CA ILE A 7 9.81 -6.67 -8.44
C ILE A 7 10.56 -5.37 -8.78
N GLY A 8 10.83 -5.14 -10.05
CA GLY A 8 11.40 -3.91 -10.59
C GLY A 8 10.49 -3.26 -11.65
N VAL A 9 10.87 -2.08 -12.12
CA VAL A 9 10.15 -1.36 -13.19
C VAL A 9 10.98 -1.40 -14.47
N ILE A 10 10.45 -1.97 -15.54
CA ILE A 10 11.08 -1.95 -16.87
C ILE A 10 10.09 -1.37 -17.87
N SER A 11 10.53 -0.37 -18.64
CA SER A 11 9.69 0.30 -19.64
C SER A 11 8.34 0.79 -19.08
N GLY A 12 8.33 1.22 -17.80
CA GLY A 12 7.14 1.74 -17.12
C GLY A 12 6.18 0.68 -16.56
N LEU A 13 6.54 -0.60 -16.56
CA LEU A 13 5.71 -1.69 -16.02
C LEU A 13 6.45 -2.47 -14.94
N LEU A 14 5.71 -2.93 -13.92
CA LEU A 14 6.23 -3.86 -12.91
C LEU A 14 6.51 -5.23 -13.53
N THR A 15 7.75 -5.67 -13.38
CA THR A 15 8.27 -6.95 -13.85
C THR A 15 9.20 -7.57 -12.81
N ILE A 16 9.68 -8.78 -13.07
CA ILE A 16 10.74 -9.40 -12.27
C ILE A 16 12.09 -8.95 -12.83
N VAL A 17 13.00 -8.61 -11.92
CA VAL A 17 14.40 -8.26 -12.18
C VAL A 17 15.29 -9.13 -11.29
N SER A 18 16.40 -9.62 -11.85
CA SER A 18 17.35 -10.45 -11.13
C SER A 18 18.50 -9.62 -10.56
N PHE A 19 18.93 -9.90 -9.34
CA PHE A 19 20.12 -9.28 -8.73
C PHE A 19 21.16 -10.36 -8.42
N GLY A 20 22.40 -10.16 -8.84
CA GLY A 20 23.51 -11.06 -8.51
C GLY A 20 23.78 -11.08 -7.01
N MET A 21 24.19 -12.24 -6.47
CA MET A 21 24.47 -12.39 -5.03
C MET A 21 25.53 -11.44 -4.47
N ASP A 22 26.45 -10.95 -5.30
CA ASP A 22 27.49 -9.99 -4.87
C ASP A 22 26.93 -8.62 -4.45
N ASN A 23 25.69 -8.32 -4.85
CA ASN A 23 24.95 -7.14 -4.42
C ASN A 23 24.37 -7.26 -3.00
N PHE A 24 24.52 -8.40 -2.35
CA PHE A 24 24.00 -8.67 -1.01
C PHE A 24 25.14 -8.81 0.00
N GLY A 25 24.83 -8.64 1.29
CA GLY A 25 25.78 -8.87 2.37
C GLY A 25 26.07 -10.36 2.57
N SER A 26 27.21 -10.66 3.18
CA SER A 26 27.52 -12.00 3.70
C SER A 26 26.77 -12.29 5.01
N ASP A 27 26.68 -13.56 5.39
CA ASP A 27 25.95 -14.01 6.59
C ASP A 27 26.46 -13.31 7.86
N GLU A 28 25.58 -12.51 8.46
CA GLU A 28 25.77 -11.89 9.78
C GLU A 28 24.99 -12.67 10.83
N THR A 29 25.46 -12.63 12.08
CA THR A 29 24.79 -13.33 13.20
C THR A 29 23.65 -12.52 13.82
N SER A 30 23.50 -11.25 13.42
CA SER A 30 22.58 -10.27 13.99
C SER A 30 22.33 -9.15 12.97
N GLY A 31 21.11 -8.63 12.93
CA GLY A 31 20.80 -7.40 12.20
C GLY A 31 20.51 -7.55 10.70
N SER A 32 20.77 -6.45 9.97
CA SER A 32 20.61 -6.37 8.51
C SER A 32 21.87 -5.76 7.88
N THR A 33 22.32 -6.34 6.77
CA THR A 33 23.33 -5.74 5.89
C THR A 33 22.65 -5.13 4.68
N ILE A 34 22.91 -3.85 4.46
CA ILE A 34 22.31 -3.04 3.41
C ILE A 34 23.41 -2.59 2.47
N LYS A 35 23.21 -2.76 1.16
CA LYS A 35 24.13 -2.23 0.14
C LYS A 35 23.43 -1.20 -0.71
N VAL A 36 24.08 -0.05 -0.89
CA VAL A 36 23.60 1.07 -1.70
C VAL A 36 24.48 1.15 -2.93
N ALA A 37 23.93 0.84 -4.10
CA ALA A 37 24.63 0.98 -5.36
C ALA A 37 24.44 2.36 -5.93
N VAL A 38 25.53 2.95 -6.41
CA VAL A 38 25.56 4.32 -6.91
C VAL A 38 25.81 4.32 -8.41
N ALA A 39 25.09 5.18 -9.12
CA ALA A 39 25.25 5.34 -10.56
C ALA A 39 26.71 5.63 -10.96
N LEU A 40 27.06 5.22 -12.18
CA LEU A 40 28.38 5.41 -12.76
C LEU A 40 28.42 6.70 -13.58
N ASP A 41 29.39 7.56 -13.28
CA ASP A 41 29.58 8.80 -14.03
C ASP A 41 30.06 8.51 -15.46
N GLY A 42 29.58 9.27 -16.44
CA GLY A 42 30.06 9.11 -17.81
C GLY A 42 29.39 9.99 -18.87
N PRO A 43 29.81 9.89 -20.14
CA PRO A 43 29.37 10.78 -21.23
C PRO A 43 27.86 10.80 -21.51
N ASN A 44 27.11 9.81 -21.01
CA ASN A 44 25.64 9.74 -21.07
C ASN A 44 25.02 9.40 -19.70
N GLY A 45 25.80 9.51 -18.64
CA GLY A 45 25.42 9.17 -17.27
C GLY A 45 25.36 10.45 -16.44
N PRO A 46 25.09 10.34 -15.13
CA PRO A 46 25.21 11.48 -14.24
C PRO A 46 26.66 11.98 -14.20
N THR A 47 26.83 13.16 -13.62
CA THR A 47 28.14 13.69 -13.21
C THR A 47 28.11 13.86 -11.70
N ASN A 48 29.13 13.37 -11.00
CA ASN A 48 29.19 13.41 -9.54
C ASN A 48 28.06 12.64 -8.86
N ALA A 49 27.80 11.40 -9.28
CA ALA A 49 26.77 10.54 -8.69
C ALA A 49 27.14 9.98 -7.31
N GLY A 50 28.45 9.90 -7.01
CA GLY A 50 28.97 9.57 -5.69
C GLY A 50 28.57 10.59 -4.65
N GLY A 51 28.47 10.16 -3.41
CA GLY A 51 28.09 11.02 -2.30
C GLY A 51 28.15 10.29 -0.97
N ASP A 52 27.50 10.87 0.03
CA ASP A 52 27.40 10.27 1.35
C ASP A 52 26.39 9.12 1.34
N ILE A 53 26.80 7.98 1.90
CA ILE A 53 25.91 6.85 2.10
C ILE A 53 24.83 7.30 3.10
N PRO A 54 23.53 7.07 2.82
CA PRO A 54 22.45 7.54 3.68
C PRO A 54 22.49 6.89 5.06
N ASP A 55 22.03 7.63 6.06
CA ASP A 55 21.69 7.07 7.36
C ASP A 55 20.58 6.03 7.19
N VAL A 56 20.74 4.88 7.85
CA VAL A 56 19.75 3.81 7.75
C VAL A 56 19.14 3.52 9.11
N ARG A 57 17.82 3.67 9.19
CA ARG A 57 17.00 3.32 10.35
C ARG A 57 16.11 2.14 9.99
N VAL A 58 15.90 1.21 10.92
CA VAL A 58 15.19 -0.04 10.67
C VAL A 58 14.08 -0.25 11.71
N TRP A 59 12.92 -0.74 11.25
CA TRP A 59 11.77 -1.09 12.07
C TRP A 59 11.27 -2.51 11.73
N ASN A 60 10.59 -3.14 12.69
CA ASN A 60 9.96 -4.44 12.51
C ASN A 60 8.55 -4.36 11.88
N ASP A 61 7.91 -5.51 11.62
CA ASP A 61 6.58 -5.61 10.99
C ASP A 61 5.45 -4.91 11.76
N VAL A 62 5.63 -4.64 13.07
CA VAL A 62 4.63 -3.96 13.91
C VAL A 62 4.93 -2.47 14.10
N GLY A 63 5.99 -1.96 13.46
CA GLY A 63 6.39 -0.56 13.50
C GLY A 63 7.24 -0.17 14.72
N ASP A 64 7.81 -1.13 15.45
CA ASP A 64 8.78 -0.82 16.49
C ASP A 64 10.15 -0.55 15.85
N PHE A 65 10.82 0.50 16.30
CA PHE A 65 12.19 0.80 15.91
C PHE A 65 13.14 -0.26 16.49
N VAL A 66 14.04 -0.80 15.67
CA VAL A 66 14.92 -1.90 16.09
C VAL A 66 16.41 -1.57 16.02
N GLY A 67 16.82 -0.62 15.18
CA GLY A 67 18.22 -0.26 15.04
C GLY A 67 18.45 0.86 14.03
N MET A 68 19.62 1.48 14.11
CA MET A 68 20.09 2.45 13.13
C MET A 68 21.61 2.46 13.01
N THR A 69 22.08 2.90 11.85
CA THR A 69 23.46 3.31 11.61
C THR A 69 23.43 4.68 10.94
N ALA A 70 24.12 5.64 11.54
CA ALA A 70 24.24 7.01 11.05
C ALA A 70 25.68 7.29 10.65
N ASP A 71 25.86 8.21 9.70
CA ASP A 71 27.15 8.59 9.11
C ASP A 71 28.00 7.39 8.65
N PRO A 72 27.48 6.48 7.82
CA PRO A 72 28.22 5.30 7.36
C PRO A 72 29.45 5.61 6.48
N GLY A 73 29.64 6.87 6.09
CA GLY A 73 30.71 7.36 5.23
C GLY A 73 30.21 7.66 3.83
N SER A 74 31.12 7.63 2.85
CA SER A 74 30.81 7.96 1.46
C SER A 74 31.15 6.83 0.50
N VAL A 75 30.57 6.90 -0.70
CA VAL A 75 30.77 5.94 -1.78
C VAL A 75 30.98 6.66 -3.11
N GLY A 76 31.99 6.23 -3.85
CA GLY A 76 32.26 6.76 -5.18
C GLY A 76 31.22 6.29 -6.21
N ASN A 77 31.04 7.07 -7.29
CA ASN A 77 30.19 6.67 -8.41
C ASN A 77 30.62 5.29 -8.96
N GLY A 78 29.65 4.51 -9.45
CA GLY A 78 29.87 3.17 -10.00
C GLY A 78 30.21 2.08 -8.99
N ASN A 79 30.11 2.37 -7.68
CA ASN A 79 30.45 1.43 -6.61
C ASN A 79 29.27 1.17 -5.69
N LEU A 80 29.45 0.20 -4.77
CA LEU A 80 28.47 -0.16 -3.75
C LEU A 80 29.01 0.22 -2.37
N GLY A 81 28.25 1.02 -1.64
CA GLY A 81 28.45 1.28 -0.22
C GLY A 81 27.75 0.19 0.61
N GLU A 82 28.30 -0.13 1.78
CA GLU A 82 27.71 -1.12 2.70
C GLU A 82 27.41 -0.48 4.05
N VAL A 83 26.22 -0.74 4.58
CA VAL A 83 25.76 -0.31 5.90
C VAL A 83 25.30 -1.54 6.66
N LYS A 84 25.89 -1.79 7.82
CA LYS A 84 25.43 -2.82 8.75
C LYS A 84 24.61 -2.16 9.84
N VAL A 85 23.41 -2.67 10.08
CA VAL A 85 22.52 -2.20 11.15
C VAL A 85 22.28 -3.35 12.11
N GLU A 86 22.82 -3.23 13.32
CA GLU A 86 22.63 -4.20 14.40
C GLU A 86 21.21 -4.10 14.97
N HIS A 87 20.52 -5.23 15.08
CA HIS A 87 19.21 -5.32 15.74
C HIS A 87 18.78 -6.76 16.06
N GLU A 88 17.92 -6.92 17.08
CA GLU A 88 17.49 -8.23 17.61
C GLU A 88 16.19 -8.79 17.00
N ASN A 89 15.51 -8.05 16.13
CA ASN A 89 14.26 -8.50 15.48
C ASN A 89 14.43 -8.61 13.96
N GLN A 90 13.36 -8.85 13.21
CA GLN A 90 13.38 -8.73 11.75
C GLN A 90 13.22 -7.27 11.34
N GLY A 91 14.06 -6.80 10.41
CA GLY A 91 14.04 -5.44 9.87
C GLY A 91 13.17 -5.32 8.62
N VAL A 92 11.85 -5.21 8.79
CA VAL A 92 10.87 -5.21 7.70
C VAL A 92 10.79 -3.88 6.96
N TYR A 93 10.98 -2.78 7.67
CA TYR A 93 10.97 -1.43 7.10
C TYR A 93 12.34 -0.78 7.29
N SER A 94 12.78 -0.04 6.28
CA SER A 94 13.97 0.80 6.36
C SER A 94 13.64 2.21 5.90
N LEU A 95 14.21 3.20 6.61
CA LEU A 95 14.24 4.61 6.21
C LEU A 95 15.69 4.98 5.92
N PHE A 96 15.88 5.60 4.77
CA PHE A 96 17.16 6.10 4.27
C PHE A 96 17.09 7.62 4.28
N SER A 97 17.93 8.26 5.08
CA SER A 97 17.97 9.72 5.20
C SER A 97 19.28 10.22 4.60
N ALA A 98 19.19 11.21 3.70
CA ALA A 98 20.34 11.78 3.02
C ALA A 98 21.22 12.58 3.98
N ASN A 99 22.46 12.78 3.55
CA ASN A 99 23.46 13.64 4.18
C ASN A 99 23.79 14.81 3.24
N ASP A 100 24.82 15.60 3.56
CA ASP A 100 25.11 16.86 2.89
C ASP A 100 25.78 16.69 1.50
N ASP A 101 26.32 15.51 1.17
CA ASP A 101 26.82 15.18 -0.17
C ASP A 101 25.81 14.31 -0.93
N ALA A 102 25.13 14.91 -1.91
CA ALA A 102 24.07 14.29 -2.69
C ALA A 102 24.51 12.99 -3.38
N ILE A 103 23.62 12.00 -3.43
CA ILE A 103 23.93 10.66 -3.96
C ILE A 103 22.85 10.19 -4.94
N CYS A 104 23.26 9.62 -6.09
CA CYS A 104 22.34 9.02 -7.06
C CYS A 104 22.24 7.50 -6.88
N VAL A 105 21.17 7.05 -6.23
CA VAL A 105 20.96 5.65 -5.82
C VAL A 105 20.39 4.84 -6.98
N ALA A 106 21.17 3.90 -7.52
CA ALA A 106 20.78 3.00 -8.61
C ALA A 106 19.95 1.80 -8.12
N TRP A 107 20.30 1.23 -6.96
CA TRP A 107 19.47 0.28 -6.23
C TRP A 107 19.93 0.19 -4.78
N VAL A 108 19.06 -0.36 -3.94
CA VAL A 108 19.42 -0.76 -2.58
C VAL A 108 19.00 -2.19 -2.33
N THR A 109 19.87 -2.95 -1.68
CA THR A 109 19.56 -4.30 -1.21
C THR A 109 19.54 -4.35 0.31
N THR A 110 18.77 -5.27 0.87
CA THR A 110 18.89 -5.70 2.26
C THR A 110 19.12 -7.20 2.32
N THR A 111 19.93 -7.62 3.28
CA THR A 111 20.15 -9.01 3.68
C THR A 111 19.87 -9.11 5.16
N TRP A 112 18.87 -9.89 5.55
CA TRP A 112 18.62 -10.20 6.95
C TRP A 112 19.54 -11.34 7.40
N SER A 113 19.94 -11.32 8.67
CA SER A 113 20.68 -12.42 9.27
C SER A 113 19.92 -13.75 9.18
N ASP A 114 20.65 -14.87 9.14
CA ASP A 114 20.07 -16.20 8.97
C ASP A 114 19.15 -16.58 10.13
N ASP A 115 19.49 -16.19 11.36
CA ASP A 115 18.66 -16.39 12.56
C ASP A 115 17.35 -15.57 12.52
N ARG A 116 17.23 -14.65 11.56
CA ARG A 116 16.03 -13.83 11.27
C ARG A 116 15.41 -14.13 9.93
N GLY A 117 15.70 -15.31 9.37
CA GLY A 117 15.07 -15.81 8.16
C GLY A 117 15.90 -15.66 6.88
N GLY A 118 17.06 -14.99 6.93
CA GLY A 118 18.02 -14.97 5.82
C GLY A 118 17.54 -14.29 4.53
N ASN A 119 16.39 -13.61 4.58
CA ASN A 119 15.74 -13.05 3.40
C ASN A 119 16.58 -11.94 2.77
N LYS A 120 16.51 -11.87 1.44
CA LYS A 120 17.21 -10.90 0.61
C LYS A 120 16.18 -10.19 -0.25
N TYR A 121 16.23 -8.86 -0.26
CA TYR A 121 15.34 -8.02 -1.05
C TYR A 121 16.12 -6.92 -1.74
N ALA A 122 15.60 -6.44 -2.87
CA ALA A 122 16.19 -5.35 -3.62
C ALA A 122 15.09 -4.39 -4.08
N VAL A 123 15.42 -3.11 -4.13
CA VAL A 123 14.61 -2.06 -4.75
C VAL A 123 15.49 -1.30 -5.74
N SER A 124 15.03 -1.13 -6.97
CA SER A 124 15.74 -0.38 -8.00
C SER A 124 15.42 1.11 -7.94
N GLY A 125 16.30 1.93 -8.51
CA GLY A 125 16.08 3.37 -8.58
C GLY A 125 14.98 3.79 -9.55
N ASP A 126 14.44 2.86 -10.36
CA ASP A 126 13.26 3.11 -11.20
C ASP A 126 12.01 3.45 -10.36
N TYR A 127 11.93 2.98 -9.12
CA TYR A 127 10.86 3.41 -8.21
C TYR A 127 11.00 4.88 -7.83
N GLY A 128 12.24 5.41 -7.76
CA GLY A 128 12.49 6.82 -7.58
C GLY A 128 11.92 7.64 -8.74
N GLU A 129 12.14 7.24 -9.99
CA GLU A 129 11.47 7.86 -11.15
C GLU A 129 9.95 7.73 -11.03
N ALA A 130 9.45 6.50 -10.89
CA ALA A 130 8.03 6.22 -10.95
C ALA A 130 7.27 7.01 -9.88
N CYS A 131 7.83 7.15 -8.68
CA CYS A 131 7.23 7.85 -7.57
C CYS A 131 7.54 9.36 -7.53
N GLY A 132 8.07 9.94 -8.62
CA GLY A 132 8.21 11.38 -8.79
C GLY A 132 9.45 12.02 -8.17
N GLY A 133 10.52 11.24 -7.97
CA GLY A 133 11.85 11.74 -7.60
C GLY A 133 12.61 12.31 -8.79
N SER A 134 13.66 13.10 -8.53
CA SER A 134 14.64 13.45 -9.55
C SER A 134 15.50 12.23 -9.86
N TRP A 135 15.72 11.94 -11.15
CA TRP A 135 16.35 10.70 -11.59
C TRP A 135 17.21 10.88 -12.84
N TYR A 136 18.09 9.92 -13.11
CA TYR A 136 18.88 9.82 -14.34
C TYR A 136 19.23 8.36 -14.67
N ASP A 137 19.78 8.09 -15.85
CA ASP A 137 20.25 6.75 -16.24
C ASP A 137 21.48 6.35 -15.41
N SER A 138 21.46 5.19 -14.75
CA SER A 138 22.52 4.84 -13.78
C SER A 138 23.80 4.26 -14.40
N HIS A 139 23.69 3.65 -15.59
CA HIS A 139 24.76 2.85 -16.20
C HIS A 139 25.30 1.69 -15.36
N MET A 140 24.54 1.23 -14.38
CA MET A 140 24.93 0.13 -13.52
C MET A 140 24.19 -1.15 -13.93
N TYR A 141 24.87 -2.28 -13.84
CA TYR A 141 24.31 -3.60 -14.14
C TYR A 141 24.15 -4.40 -12.84
N PRO A 142 22.90 -4.74 -12.44
CA PRO A 142 22.66 -5.49 -11.21
C PRO A 142 23.03 -6.99 -11.33
N ASN A 143 23.21 -7.50 -12.54
CA ASN A 143 23.66 -8.85 -12.81
C ASN A 143 24.38 -8.93 -14.18
N ALA A 144 25.10 -10.03 -14.42
CA ALA A 144 25.88 -10.24 -15.64
C ALA A 144 25.09 -10.88 -16.80
N ASP A 145 23.87 -11.35 -16.54
CA ASP A 145 23.07 -12.16 -17.45
C ASP A 145 21.93 -11.35 -18.13
N GLU A 146 21.75 -10.08 -17.77
CA GLU A 146 20.70 -9.19 -18.25
C GLU A 146 21.27 -7.84 -18.72
N ASP A 147 20.71 -7.31 -19.81
CA ASP A 147 21.02 -5.96 -20.31
C ASP A 147 20.28 -4.85 -19.54
N TYR A 148 19.53 -5.21 -18.48
CA TYR A 148 18.77 -4.26 -17.69
C TYR A 148 19.70 -3.38 -16.85
N GLN A 149 19.52 -2.08 -16.99
CA GLN A 149 20.16 -1.06 -16.16
C GLN A 149 19.05 -0.24 -15.49
N PRO A 150 18.94 -0.23 -14.16
CA PRO A 150 17.97 0.61 -13.48
C PRO A 150 18.32 2.08 -13.67
N LYS A 151 17.33 2.95 -13.55
CA LYS A 151 17.56 4.38 -13.29
C LYS A 151 18.13 4.57 -11.89
N CYS A 152 18.80 5.70 -11.67
CA CYS A 152 19.12 6.17 -10.33
C CYS A 152 18.24 7.35 -9.96
N PHE A 153 17.99 7.54 -8.67
CA PHE A 153 17.30 8.72 -8.15
C PHE A 153 18.14 9.41 -7.11
N TRP A 154 18.00 10.73 -7.05
CA TRP A 154 18.79 11.56 -6.16
C TRP A 154 18.13 11.73 -4.81
N ILE A 155 18.96 11.69 -3.77
CA ILE A 155 18.62 12.19 -2.45
C ILE A 155 19.72 13.14 -1.96
N ASP A 156 19.31 14.17 -1.24
CA ASP A 156 20.19 15.20 -0.69
C ASP A 156 19.52 15.92 0.48
N LYS A 157 20.29 16.27 1.50
CA LYS A 157 19.78 16.98 2.68
C LYS A 157 19.83 18.50 2.52
N ASN A 158 20.84 19.05 1.84
CA ASN A 158 21.12 20.48 1.89
C ASN A 158 20.40 21.31 0.81
N GLY A 159 19.68 20.65 -0.10
CA GLY A 159 18.70 21.25 -1.02
C GLY A 159 19.15 21.36 -2.47
N ASP A 160 20.28 20.75 -2.85
CA ASP A 160 20.67 20.52 -4.24
C ASP A 160 19.66 19.62 -4.97
N GLN A 161 19.02 18.71 -4.23
CA GLN A 161 17.94 17.85 -4.73
C GLN A 161 16.70 17.94 -3.81
N PRO A 162 15.49 17.80 -4.36
CA PRO A 162 14.26 18.04 -3.59
C PRO A 162 13.94 16.93 -2.58
N LYS A 163 14.52 15.74 -2.73
CA LYS A 163 14.22 14.58 -1.89
C LYS A 163 15.31 14.38 -0.85
N THR A 164 14.93 14.31 0.41
CA THR A 164 15.84 14.19 1.57
C THR A 164 16.03 12.75 2.04
N GLY A 165 15.35 11.80 1.40
CA GLY A 165 15.40 10.41 1.79
C GLY A 165 14.30 9.58 1.13
N PHE A 166 14.22 8.31 1.51
CA PHE A 166 13.17 7.40 1.07
C PHE A 166 12.96 6.26 2.06
N GLN A 167 11.75 5.69 2.03
CA GLN A 167 11.36 4.53 2.83
C GLN A 167 11.10 3.34 1.93
N VAL A 168 11.45 2.14 2.44
CA VAL A 168 11.17 0.86 1.80
C VAL A 168 10.55 -0.13 2.78
N ARG A 169 9.49 -0.82 2.37
CA ARG A 169 9.00 -2.06 3.02
C ARG A 169 9.43 -3.27 2.21
N TRP A 170 10.45 -3.96 2.68
CA TRP A 170 11.15 -4.98 1.89
C TRP A 170 10.29 -6.13 1.35
N PRO A 171 9.36 -6.73 2.14
CA PRO A 171 8.54 -7.83 1.64
C PRO A 171 7.66 -7.48 0.42
N ALA A 172 7.34 -6.19 0.21
CA ALA A 172 6.53 -5.75 -0.92
C ALA A 172 7.23 -5.95 -2.28
N PHE A 173 8.55 -6.08 -2.29
CA PHE A 173 9.36 -6.23 -3.50
C PHE A 173 9.75 -7.69 -3.80
N SER A 174 9.27 -8.65 -3.01
CA SER A 174 9.42 -10.07 -3.37
C SER A 174 8.69 -10.36 -4.68
N LYS A 175 9.27 -11.17 -5.57
CA LYS A 175 8.59 -11.65 -6.78
C LYS A 175 7.21 -12.25 -6.51
N ASP A 176 6.99 -12.82 -5.32
CA ASP A 176 5.71 -13.42 -4.93
C ASP A 176 4.58 -12.39 -4.74
N GLN A 177 4.91 -11.09 -4.66
CA GLN A 177 3.94 -10.00 -4.57
C GLN A 177 3.56 -9.42 -5.95
N GLN A 178 4.12 -9.97 -7.04
CA GLN A 178 3.81 -9.49 -8.38
C GLN A 178 2.35 -9.84 -8.73
N ASP A 179 1.59 -8.84 -9.18
CA ASP A 179 0.23 -9.05 -9.68
C ASP A 179 0.25 -8.93 -11.21
N ASP A 180 0.05 -10.04 -11.90
CA ASP A 180 0.01 -10.05 -13.36
C ASP A 180 -1.15 -9.22 -13.94
N ASN A 181 -2.19 -8.95 -13.14
CA ASN A 181 -3.34 -8.15 -13.57
C ASN A 181 -3.16 -6.66 -13.32
N ASN A 182 -2.19 -6.27 -12.48
CA ASN A 182 -1.90 -4.88 -12.17
C ASN A 182 -0.39 -4.64 -12.05
N ARG A 183 0.20 -4.26 -13.18
CA ARG A 183 1.63 -3.97 -13.34
C ARG A 183 1.96 -2.47 -13.27
N ASP A 184 1.07 -1.66 -12.72
CA ASP A 184 1.32 -0.22 -12.57
C ASP A 184 2.29 0.04 -11.40
N PRO A 185 3.48 0.63 -11.64
CA PRO A 185 4.43 0.94 -10.58
C PRO A 185 3.90 1.97 -9.57
N GLN A 186 2.92 2.80 -9.94
CA GLN A 186 2.31 3.78 -9.03
C GLN A 186 1.69 3.14 -7.79
N ARG A 187 1.28 1.88 -7.86
CA ARG A 187 0.72 1.17 -6.70
C ARG A 187 1.70 1.02 -5.54
N MET A 188 3.00 1.05 -5.83
CA MET A 188 4.08 0.96 -4.84
C MET A 188 4.38 2.32 -4.20
N CYS A 189 4.01 3.42 -4.87
CA CYS A 189 4.19 4.80 -4.43
C CYS A 189 3.12 5.22 -3.40
N ASN A 190 3.00 4.46 -2.31
CA ASN A 190 1.94 4.62 -1.31
C ASN A 190 2.47 5.13 0.05
N ASP A 191 3.70 5.62 0.09
CA ASP A 191 4.44 6.10 1.25
C ASP A 191 4.70 5.05 2.34
N ILE A 192 4.29 3.79 2.13
CA ILE A 192 4.52 2.64 3.02
C ILE A 192 5.47 1.64 2.37
N ASP A 193 5.13 1.15 1.17
CA ASP A 193 5.95 0.19 0.42
C ASP A 193 7.17 0.87 -0.21
N PHE A 194 6.94 1.95 -0.96
CA PHE A 194 7.96 2.92 -1.35
C PHE A 194 7.44 4.33 -1.08
N GLY A 195 8.28 5.18 -0.49
CA GLY A 195 7.92 6.59 -0.24
C GLY A 195 9.14 7.49 -0.27
N LEU A 196 9.13 8.50 -1.12
CA LEU A 196 10.15 9.55 -1.13
C LEU A 196 9.87 10.56 -0.03
N ARG A 197 10.92 11.12 0.57
CA ARG A 197 10.86 12.09 1.66
C ARG A 197 11.29 13.46 1.20
N GLU A 198 10.74 14.49 1.83
CA GLU A 198 11.07 15.91 1.56
C GLU A 198 11.32 16.69 2.86
N GLU A 199 10.98 16.12 4.01
CA GLU A 199 11.27 16.69 5.31
C GLU A 199 12.78 16.80 5.58
N GLU A 200 13.24 17.85 6.26
CA GLU A 200 14.68 18.16 6.45
C GLU A 200 15.48 17.04 7.13
N ASP A 201 14.86 16.28 8.02
CA ASP A 201 15.46 15.13 8.71
C ASP A 201 14.39 14.03 8.90
N PRO A 202 14.18 13.17 7.88
CA PRO A 202 13.20 12.11 7.98
C PRO A 202 13.66 11.10 9.03
N ASN A 203 12.82 10.90 10.06
CA ASN A 203 13.14 10.02 11.19
C ASN A 203 11.98 9.12 11.65
N THR A 204 10.86 9.13 10.93
CA THR A 204 9.69 8.26 11.19
C THR A 204 9.24 7.56 9.92
N ILE A 205 8.53 6.45 10.08
CA ILE A 205 7.99 5.66 8.97
C ILE A 205 6.47 5.64 8.94
N ASN A 206 5.91 5.48 7.75
CA ASN A 206 4.52 5.01 7.62
C ASN A 206 4.55 3.47 7.56
N TYR A 207 3.70 2.79 8.32
CA TYR A 207 3.66 1.33 8.34
C TYR A 207 2.24 0.82 8.47
N TYR A 208 2.04 -0.45 8.11
CA TYR A 208 0.73 -1.07 8.24
C TYR A 208 0.44 -1.36 9.71
N VAL A 209 -0.41 -0.55 10.32
CA VAL A 209 -0.92 -0.83 11.67
C VAL A 209 -1.85 -2.04 11.64
N LYS A 210 -1.39 -3.19 12.15
CA LYS A 210 -2.30 -4.27 12.56
C LYS A 210 -3.13 -3.70 13.72
N ARG A 211 -4.37 -3.28 13.46
CA ARG A 211 -5.28 -2.76 14.50
C ARG A 211 -5.47 -3.82 15.60
N LYS A 212 -4.65 -3.82 16.65
CA LYS A 212 -5.08 -4.27 17.98
C LYS A 212 -6.19 -3.30 18.38
N ARG A 213 -7.36 -3.82 18.78
CA ARG A 213 -8.41 -3.03 19.44
C ARG A 213 -7.84 -2.41 20.73
N SER A 214 -7.10 -1.31 20.63
CA SER A 214 -6.68 -0.49 21.76
C SER A 214 -7.78 0.52 22.05
N LYS A 215 -8.15 0.59 23.34
CA LYS A 215 -9.18 1.45 23.93
C LYS A 215 -9.11 2.89 23.37
N PRO A 216 -10.26 3.57 23.20
CA PRO A 216 -10.33 4.80 22.42
C PRO A 216 -9.55 5.92 23.12
N LEU A 217 -8.39 6.27 22.55
CA LEU A 217 -7.80 7.59 22.75
C LEU A 217 -8.59 8.56 21.85
N ARG A 218 -9.32 9.46 22.53
CA ARG A 218 -10.11 10.60 22.06
C ARG A 218 -10.15 10.83 20.54
N ALA A 219 -11.37 10.63 20.01
CA ALA A 219 -11.87 10.97 18.69
C ALA A 219 -11.15 12.13 17.98
N ARG A 220 -10.34 11.79 16.98
CA ARG A 220 -10.08 12.65 15.82
C ARG A 220 -11.36 12.58 14.97
N GLN A 221 -11.96 13.73 14.67
CA GLN A 221 -13.27 13.86 14.03
C GLN A 221 -13.42 12.93 12.81
N SER A 222 -14.45 12.08 12.83
CA SER A 222 -14.92 11.38 11.64
C SER A 222 -15.27 12.42 10.58
N MET A 223 -14.68 12.34 9.39
CA MET A 223 -15.19 13.09 8.26
C MET A 223 -16.66 12.68 8.08
N ALA A 224 -17.57 13.63 8.31
CA ALA A 224 -18.99 13.39 8.18
C ALA A 224 -19.29 12.98 6.73
N ARG A 225 -20.05 11.89 6.57
CA ARG A 225 -20.52 11.44 5.26
C ARG A 225 -21.31 12.59 4.62
N PRO A 226 -21.05 12.95 3.34
CA PRO A 226 -21.79 14.00 2.68
C PRO A 226 -23.30 13.68 2.67
N THR A 227 -24.15 14.68 2.91
CA THR A 227 -25.61 14.50 3.00
C THR A 227 -26.22 13.85 1.76
N TRP A 228 -25.66 14.13 0.57
CA TRP A 228 -26.09 13.49 -0.67
C TRP A 228 -25.86 11.98 -0.63
N ALA A 229 -24.76 11.51 -0.05
CA ALA A 229 -24.43 10.09 0.00
C ALA A 229 -25.29 9.32 1.04
N GLU A 230 -25.85 9.99 2.05
CA GLU A 230 -26.72 9.36 3.05
C GLU A 230 -28.10 8.96 2.51
N SER A 231 -28.56 9.64 1.46
CA SER A 231 -29.90 9.48 0.89
C SER A 231 -29.92 8.74 -0.45
N GLU A 232 -28.77 8.25 -0.93
CA GLU A 232 -28.67 7.48 -2.18
C GLU A 232 -28.40 5.99 -1.92
N LEU A 233 -29.05 5.13 -2.72
CA LEU A 233 -28.74 3.70 -2.84
C LEU A 233 -28.24 3.40 -4.25
N VAL A 234 -27.09 2.72 -4.36
CA VAL A 234 -26.57 2.21 -5.64
C VAL A 234 -26.74 0.70 -5.67
N VAL A 235 -27.30 0.19 -6.76
CA VAL A 235 -27.50 -1.25 -6.99
C VAL A 235 -26.68 -1.69 -8.19
N SER A 236 -25.85 -2.72 -8.05
CA SER A 236 -25.01 -3.21 -9.15
C SER A 236 -24.98 -4.75 -9.24
N ASP A 237 -24.82 -5.27 -10.46
CA ASP A 237 -24.57 -6.68 -10.76
C ASP A 237 -23.18 -6.91 -11.40
N SER A 238 -22.36 -5.85 -11.50
CA SER A 238 -21.06 -5.90 -12.14
C SER A 238 -20.09 -6.75 -11.35
N LYS A 239 -19.50 -7.78 -11.98
CA LYS A 239 -18.43 -8.61 -11.40
C LYS A 239 -17.19 -7.84 -10.91
N HIS A 240 -17.07 -6.56 -11.26
CA HIS A 240 -15.98 -5.68 -10.84
C HIS A 240 -16.32 -4.82 -9.61
N HIS A 241 -17.57 -4.89 -9.12
CA HIS A 241 -18.01 -4.21 -7.89
C HIS A 241 -18.25 -5.23 -6.77
N SER A 242 -18.14 -4.79 -5.51
CA SER A 242 -18.35 -5.66 -4.34
C SER A 242 -18.88 -4.87 -3.16
N ALA A 243 -20.03 -5.26 -2.64
CA ALA A 243 -20.62 -4.65 -1.44
C ALA A 243 -19.78 -5.00 -0.21
N LYS A 244 -19.26 -6.23 -0.14
CA LYS A 244 -18.35 -6.67 0.92
C LYS A 244 -17.08 -5.84 0.97
N ARG A 245 -16.39 -5.69 -0.17
CA ARG A 245 -15.14 -4.91 -0.26
C ARG A 245 -15.36 -3.44 0.09
N LEU A 246 -16.48 -2.86 -0.33
CA LEU A 246 -16.84 -1.49 0.05
C LEU A 246 -17.10 -1.37 1.55
N CYS A 247 -17.84 -2.30 2.16
CA CYS A 247 -18.16 -2.22 3.59
C CYS A 247 -16.97 -2.44 4.51
N GLU A 248 -16.11 -3.40 4.16
CA GLU A 248 -14.94 -3.77 4.96
C GLU A 248 -13.77 -2.78 4.79
N SER A 249 -13.84 -1.85 3.83
CA SER A 249 -12.85 -0.79 3.65
C SER A 249 -13.07 0.36 4.62
N ASP A 250 -12.04 0.66 5.42
CA ASP A 250 -11.99 1.79 6.35
C ASP A 250 -12.03 3.17 5.65
N THR A 251 -11.65 3.23 4.37
CA THR A 251 -11.48 4.48 3.61
C THR A 251 -12.52 4.68 2.52
N SER A 252 -13.33 3.67 2.19
CA SER A 252 -14.40 3.81 1.20
C SER A 252 -15.49 4.74 1.73
N MET A 253 -15.99 5.63 0.87
CA MET A 253 -17.06 6.58 1.22
C MET A 253 -17.94 6.79 -0.02
N GLY A 254 -19.26 6.76 0.15
CA GLY A 254 -20.21 6.88 -0.96
C GLY A 254 -21.65 6.55 -0.53
N PRO A 255 -22.60 6.46 -1.48
CA PRO A 255 -23.96 5.95 -1.26
C PRO A 255 -24.02 4.56 -0.62
N ASP A 256 -25.16 4.20 -0.03
CA ASP A 256 -25.35 2.81 0.41
C ASP A 256 -25.34 1.90 -0.84
N PHE A 257 -24.81 0.68 -0.71
CA PHE A 257 -24.48 -0.13 -1.89
C PHE A 257 -25.00 -1.56 -1.78
N ALA A 258 -25.77 -1.99 -2.77
CA ALA A 258 -26.26 -3.37 -2.89
C ALA A 258 -25.65 -4.06 -4.11
N HIS A 259 -25.04 -5.23 -3.89
CA HIS A 259 -24.48 -6.05 -4.96
C HIS A 259 -25.30 -7.32 -5.17
N VAL A 260 -25.97 -7.42 -6.31
CA VAL A 260 -26.91 -8.52 -6.60
C VAL A 260 -26.18 -9.86 -6.76
N GLY A 261 -25.02 -9.85 -7.39
CA GLY A 261 -24.22 -11.07 -7.58
C GLY A 261 -23.63 -11.64 -6.27
N GLU A 262 -23.48 -10.80 -5.24
CA GLU A 262 -23.00 -11.23 -3.92
C GLU A 262 -24.14 -11.54 -2.94
N ALA A 263 -25.37 -11.13 -3.26
CA ALA A 263 -26.49 -11.09 -2.34
C ALA A 263 -26.19 -10.30 -1.03
N LEU A 264 -25.43 -9.20 -1.16
CA LEU A 264 -24.95 -8.40 -0.03
C LEU A 264 -25.29 -6.92 -0.17
N PHE A 265 -25.62 -6.29 0.96
CA PHE A 265 -25.89 -4.87 1.13
C PHE A 265 -24.92 -4.27 2.14
N CYS A 266 -24.30 -3.15 1.80
CA CYS A 266 -23.51 -2.36 2.72
C CYS A 266 -24.26 -1.08 3.11
N ASP A 267 -24.56 -0.95 4.41
CA ASP A 267 -24.84 0.34 5.01
C ASP A 267 -23.52 1.08 5.16
N MET A 268 -23.24 2.01 4.25
CA MET A 268 -21.96 2.71 4.17
C MET A 268 -21.81 3.76 5.28
N GLY A 269 -22.91 4.16 5.93
CA GLY A 269 -22.91 5.07 7.06
C GLY A 269 -22.54 4.35 8.35
N ALA A 270 -23.10 3.16 8.56
CA ALA A 270 -22.80 2.32 9.71
C ALA A 270 -21.57 1.41 9.51
N LYS A 271 -21.10 1.25 8.27
CA LYS A 271 -20.10 0.23 7.86
C LYS A 271 -20.52 -1.18 8.28
N VAL A 272 -21.79 -1.51 8.04
CA VAL A 272 -22.36 -2.83 8.37
C VAL A 272 -22.83 -3.52 7.10
N LEU A 273 -22.37 -4.76 6.95
CA LEU A 273 -22.71 -5.63 5.84
C LEU A 273 -23.89 -6.52 6.24
N TYR A 274 -24.93 -6.53 5.42
CA TYR A 274 -26.11 -7.37 5.58
C TYR A 274 -26.24 -8.31 4.37
N ALA A 275 -26.64 -9.55 4.61
CA ALA A 275 -27.12 -10.42 3.54
C ALA A 275 -28.51 -9.97 3.08
N PHE A 276 -28.90 -10.33 1.86
CA PHE A 276 -30.30 -10.15 1.45
C PHE A 276 -31.21 -11.10 2.20
N CYS A 277 -32.45 -10.66 2.44
CA CYS A 277 -33.42 -11.48 3.13
C CYS A 277 -33.76 -12.74 2.34
N THR A 278 -33.69 -13.89 3.03
CA THR A 278 -34.14 -15.20 2.58
C THR A 278 -35.41 -15.60 3.33
N GLU A 279 -36.15 -16.59 2.83
CA GLU A 279 -37.39 -17.07 3.48
C GLU A 279 -37.13 -17.69 4.86
N ASP A 280 -35.90 -18.19 5.09
CA ASP A 280 -35.43 -18.76 6.35
C ASP A 280 -34.99 -17.65 7.33
N GLY A 281 -35.96 -16.89 7.84
CA GLY A 281 -35.72 -15.77 8.73
C GLY A 281 -34.98 -16.16 10.02
N GLY A 282 -33.78 -15.60 10.23
CA GLY A 282 -32.98 -15.84 11.43
C GLY A 282 -31.92 -14.77 11.75
N THR A 283 -31.51 -13.95 10.78
CA THR A 283 -30.48 -12.90 10.94
C THR A 283 -30.95 -11.57 10.33
N ASP A 284 -30.39 -10.47 10.82
CA ASP A 284 -30.61 -9.14 10.22
C ASP A 284 -30.22 -9.15 8.74
N CYS A 285 -31.16 -8.77 7.87
CA CYS A 285 -31.03 -8.89 6.42
C CYS A 285 -31.58 -7.67 5.71
N PHE A 286 -31.06 -7.36 4.51
CA PHE A 286 -31.56 -6.29 3.67
C PHE A 286 -32.68 -6.79 2.75
N ASP A 287 -33.84 -6.15 2.85
CA ASP A 287 -35.01 -6.39 2.02
C ASP A 287 -35.02 -5.39 0.85
N PHE A 288 -34.97 -5.92 -0.38
CA PHE A 288 -34.83 -5.14 -1.60
C PHE A 288 -36.09 -4.35 -1.98
N ASP A 289 -37.28 -4.87 -1.65
CA ASP A 289 -38.57 -4.28 -2.01
C ASP A 289 -38.90 -3.08 -1.11
N THR A 290 -38.54 -3.22 0.16
CA THR A 290 -38.73 -2.17 1.18
C THR A 290 -37.52 -1.25 1.29
N GLN A 291 -36.35 -1.66 0.78
CA GLN A 291 -35.06 -0.98 0.91
C GLN A 291 -34.67 -0.71 2.37
N THR A 292 -34.97 -1.68 3.23
CA THR A 292 -34.71 -1.60 4.67
C THR A 292 -34.04 -2.86 5.20
N VAL A 293 -33.37 -2.74 6.34
CA VAL A 293 -32.85 -3.90 7.06
C VAL A 293 -33.93 -4.42 8.00
N SER A 294 -34.28 -5.70 7.86
CA SER A 294 -35.20 -6.43 8.72
C SER A 294 -34.42 -7.26 9.74
N SER A 295 -34.79 -7.21 11.02
CA SER A 295 -34.16 -8.03 12.06
C SER A 295 -34.88 -9.38 12.29
N GLY A 296 -34.12 -10.47 12.49
CA GLY A 296 -34.64 -11.83 12.77
C GLY A 296 -35.29 -11.96 14.17
N LYS A 297 -36.40 -12.69 14.30
CA LYS A 297 -37.43 -12.67 15.39
C LYS A 297 -37.04 -13.44 16.69
N GLU A 298 -37.72 -13.41 17.85
CA GLU A 298 -39.13 -13.71 18.25
C GLU A 298 -39.44 -13.18 19.68
N GLU A 299 -40.67 -12.89 20.17
CA GLU A 299 -41.79 -13.80 20.51
C GLU A 299 -43.11 -13.01 20.79
N LYS A 300 -44.26 -13.67 20.62
CA LYS A 300 -45.65 -13.16 20.81
C LYS A 300 -46.01 -12.96 22.29
N LEU A 301 -46.96 -12.04 22.59
CA LEU A 301 -48.13 -12.22 23.50
C LEU A 301 -49.02 -10.95 23.55
N PRO A 302 -50.33 -11.02 23.87
CA PRO A 302 -51.39 -11.26 22.90
C PRO A 302 -52.38 -10.08 22.68
N VAL A 303 -53.06 -10.17 21.53
CA VAL A 303 -54.43 -9.75 21.19
C VAL A 303 -55.00 -8.44 21.79
N GLY A 304 -55.29 -7.48 20.90
CA GLY A 304 -56.20 -6.37 21.14
C GLY A 304 -56.65 -5.67 19.85
N THR A 305 -57.65 -6.26 19.17
CA THR A 305 -58.64 -5.65 18.27
C THR A 305 -58.25 -4.52 17.29
N ALA A 306 -58.30 -4.88 15.99
CA ALA A 306 -58.82 -4.15 14.83
C ALA A 306 -58.49 -2.65 14.62
N ARG A 307 -57.86 -2.35 13.47
CA ARG A 307 -58.44 -1.49 12.43
C ARG A 307 -57.68 -1.62 11.11
N VAL A 308 -58.42 -1.81 10.03
CA VAL A 308 -57.98 -1.65 8.63
C VAL A 308 -57.55 -0.21 8.43
N ALA A 309 -56.32 0.03 7.98
CA ALA A 309 -55.90 1.34 7.52
C ALA A 309 -54.86 1.19 6.38
N ALA A 310 -55.31 1.64 5.20
CA ALA A 310 -54.59 2.10 4.03
C ALA A 310 -53.07 1.85 3.98
N THR A 311 -52.66 1.14 2.92
CA THR A 311 -51.30 1.08 2.38
C THR A 311 -50.78 2.47 2.04
N SER A 312 -50.26 3.18 3.04
CA SER A 312 -49.38 4.31 2.82
C SER A 312 -47.97 3.74 2.75
N LYS A 313 -47.42 3.60 1.54
CA LYS A 313 -45.99 3.33 1.34
C LYS A 313 -45.24 4.45 2.07
N LYS A 314 -44.65 4.14 3.22
CA LYS A 314 -43.70 5.05 3.87
C LYS A 314 -42.63 5.41 2.84
N PRO A 315 -42.21 6.68 2.73
CA PRO A 315 -41.08 7.02 1.88
C PRO A 315 -39.88 6.19 2.34
N GLY A 316 -39.25 5.47 1.41
CA GLY A 316 -38.07 4.66 1.69
C GLY A 316 -36.94 5.52 2.26
N LYS A 317 -35.96 4.88 2.91
CA LYS A 317 -34.75 5.53 3.48
C LYS A 317 -34.03 6.42 2.44
N TYR A 318 -34.12 6.08 1.17
CA TYR A 318 -33.39 6.73 0.08
C TYR A 318 -34.28 7.65 -0.76
N SER A 319 -33.78 8.86 -1.04
CA SER A 319 -34.41 9.83 -1.94
C SER A 319 -34.12 9.54 -3.41
N SER A 320 -33.06 8.77 -3.72
CA SER A 320 -32.76 8.31 -5.07
C SER A 320 -32.10 6.93 -5.06
N VAL A 321 -32.38 6.14 -6.11
CA VAL A 321 -31.82 4.80 -6.31
C VAL A 321 -31.18 4.76 -7.70
N ARG A 322 -29.88 4.51 -7.77
CA ARG A 322 -29.14 4.36 -9.03
C ARG A 322 -28.99 2.87 -9.34
N ASP A 323 -29.67 2.42 -10.39
CA ASP A 323 -29.57 1.04 -10.86
C ASP A 323 -28.51 0.92 -11.96
N TRP A 324 -27.37 0.32 -11.63
CA TRP A 324 -26.25 0.07 -12.53
C TRP A 324 -26.25 -1.36 -13.08
N ARG A 325 -27.36 -2.09 -12.94
CA ARG A 325 -27.46 -3.45 -13.47
C ARG A 325 -27.52 -3.44 -14.99
N SER A 326 -26.96 -4.49 -15.59
CA SER A 326 -26.85 -4.67 -17.04
C SER A 326 -28.17 -4.66 -17.83
N ASN A 327 -29.33 -4.68 -17.15
CA ASN A 327 -30.69 -4.54 -17.72
C ASN A 327 -31.48 -3.32 -17.19
N GLY A 328 -30.81 -2.32 -16.60
CA GLY A 328 -31.41 -1.14 -15.96
C GLY A 328 -32.03 -0.09 -16.90
N THR A 329 -31.88 -0.20 -18.22
CA THR A 329 -32.71 0.57 -19.16
C THR A 329 -34.05 -0.14 -19.38
N LYS A 330 -34.98 0.05 -18.44
CA LYS A 330 -36.41 0.00 -18.74
C LYS A 330 -37.00 1.39 -18.57
N ALA A 331 -37.22 2.02 -19.73
CA ALA A 331 -38.22 3.01 -20.07
C ALA A 331 -39.04 3.59 -18.91
N GLU A 332 -38.84 4.87 -18.61
CA GLU A 332 -39.96 5.74 -18.28
C GLU A 332 -40.53 6.30 -19.58
N ALA A 333 -41.86 6.39 -19.61
CA ALA A 333 -42.69 6.89 -20.71
C ALA A 333 -42.47 8.37 -21.01
#